data_AF-A0A3B1D9Y0-F1
#
_entry.id   AF-A0A3B1D9Y0-F1
#
_cell.length_a   1.000
_cell.length_b   1.000
_cell.length_c   1.000
_cell.angle_alpha   90.00
_cell.angle_beta   90.00
_cell.angle_gamma   90.00
#
_symmetry.space_group_name_H-M   'P 1'
#
loop_
_entity.id
_entity.type
_entity.pdbx_description
1 polymer ?
#
loop_
_entity_poly.entity_id
_entity_poly.type
_entity_poly.pdbx_seq_one_letter_code
_entity_poly.pdbx_strand_id
1 'polypeptide(L)'
;MSINPVNGSPPGAEGIGNIAGNLKPAGQDKAGGSFEILLDETIGKVASLQKETEKAIAEIGNGGGDIVETMVAMQKADLSFQVMIEVRNKLVTAYEEIMRMQV
;
A
#
# COMPACT_ATOMS: atom_id res chain seq x y z
N MET A 1 26.59 -9.18 54.21
CA MET A 1 27.56 -9.32 53.10
C MET A 1 27.06 -10.46 52.23
N SER A 2 26.23 -10.14 51.25
CA SER A 2 25.59 -11.14 50.38
C SER A 2 26.19 -11.01 48.99
N ILE A 3 27.01 -11.98 48.63
CA ILE A 3 27.43 -12.22 47.26
C ILE A 3 26.33 -13.03 46.56
N ASN A 4 25.82 -12.54 45.44
CA ASN A 4 24.96 -13.32 44.56
C ASN A 4 25.68 -13.46 43.21
N PRO A 5 25.95 -14.68 42.73
CA PRO A 5 26.64 -14.90 41.46
C PRO A 5 25.71 -14.84 40.25
N VAL A 6 26.36 -14.57 39.13
CA VAL A 6 25.89 -14.29 37.78
C VAL A 6 25.10 -15.48 37.21
N ASN A 7 23.92 -15.23 36.63
CA ASN A 7 23.32 -16.11 35.65
C ASN A 7 22.85 -15.28 34.45
N GLY A 8 23.48 -15.52 33.29
CA GLY A 8 23.17 -14.84 32.04
C GLY A 8 21.96 -15.47 31.38
N SER A 9 21.04 -14.63 30.89
CA SER A 9 20.00 -15.00 29.93
C SER A 9 19.69 -13.76 29.07
N PRO A 10 19.66 -13.89 27.73
CA PRO A 10 19.50 -12.75 26.83
C PRO A 10 18.07 -12.16 26.87
N PRO A 11 17.91 -10.84 26.65
CA PRO A 11 16.60 -10.21 26.56
C PRO A 11 16.00 -10.50 25.19
N GLY A 12 14.96 -11.34 25.11
CA GLY A 12 14.31 -11.61 23.83
C GLY A 12 13.21 -12.67 23.73
N ALA A 13 12.54 -13.07 24.83
CA ALA A 13 11.54 -14.14 24.75
C ALA A 13 10.27 -13.90 25.59
N GLU A 14 9.68 -12.71 25.51
CA GLU A 14 8.33 -12.45 26.02
C GLU A 14 7.49 -11.82 24.91
N GLY A 15 6.47 -12.51 24.40
CA GLY A 15 5.46 -11.84 23.57
C GLY A 15 4.60 -12.65 22.59
N ILE A 16 4.86 -13.94 22.35
CA ILE A 16 3.97 -14.75 21.48
C ILE A 16 2.92 -15.49 22.31
N GLY A 17 1.82 -14.80 22.63
CA GLY A 17 0.73 -15.43 23.40
C GLY A 17 -0.65 -14.78 23.40
N ASN A 18 -0.87 -13.62 22.76
CA ASN A 18 -2.12 -12.86 23.00
C ASN A 18 -2.81 -12.24 21.77
N ILE A 19 -2.69 -12.83 20.58
CA ILE A 19 -3.37 -12.33 19.36
C ILE A 19 -4.70 -13.03 19.01
N ALA A 20 -5.13 -14.05 19.77
CA ALA A 20 -6.34 -14.82 19.47
C ALA A 20 -7.63 -14.37 20.22
N GLY A 21 -7.56 -13.30 21.03
CA GLY A 21 -8.61 -13.01 22.03
C GLY A 21 -9.58 -11.85 21.77
N ASN A 22 -9.42 -11.04 20.72
CA ASN A 22 -10.17 -9.75 20.64
C ASN A 22 -10.87 -9.43 19.32
N LEU A 23 -11.16 -10.41 18.46
CA LEU A 23 -12.06 -10.20 17.33
C LEU A 23 -13.51 -10.40 17.79
N LYS A 24 -14.05 -9.38 18.47
CA LYS A 24 -15.51 -9.23 18.60
C LYS A 24 -16.09 -8.99 17.20
N PRO A 25 -17.14 -9.71 16.79
CA PRO A 25 -17.82 -9.44 15.53
C PRO A 25 -18.66 -8.16 15.71
N ALA A 26 -18.17 -7.04 15.16
CA ALA A 26 -18.97 -5.84 15.00
C ALA A 26 -19.90 -6.02 13.80
N GLY A 27 -21.11 -6.47 14.08
CA GLY A 27 -22.21 -6.42 13.13
C GLY A 27 -22.65 -4.97 12.87
N GLN A 28 -22.80 -4.69 11.58
CA GLN A 28 -23.79 -3.82 10.94
C GLN A 28 -23.79 -2.30 11.19
N ASP A 29 -23.94 -1.60 10.06
CA ASP A 29 -24.46 -0.24 9.88
C ASP A 29 -23.50 0.95 10.03
N LYS A 30 -22.76 1.23 8.95
CA LYS A 30 -22.76 2.51 8.20
C LYS A 30 -21.75 2.45 7.04
N ALA A 31 -22.12 1.77 5.97
CA ALA A 31 -21.31 1.69 4.73
C ALA A 31 -21.16 3.03 3.99
N GLY A 32 -21.78 4.12 4.45
CA GLY A 32 -21.68 5.46 3.85
C GLY A 32 -20.53 6.33 4.38
N GLY A 33 -20.02 6.09 5.59
CA GLY A 33 -18.94 6.92 6.18
C GLY A 33 -17.54 6.36 5.96
N SER A 34 -17.40 5.04 5.82
CA SER A 34 -16.09 4.39 5.69
C SER A 34 -15.41 4.70 4.37
N PHE A 35 -16.17 4.88 3.28
CA PHE A 35 -15.60 5.20 1.97
C PHE A 35 -15.07 6.64 1.90
N GLU A 36 -15.81 7.60 2.45
CA GLU A 36 -15.39 9.01 2.48
C GLU A 36 -14.12 9.18 3.33
N ILE A 37 -14.05 8.52 4.48
CA ILE A 37 -12.85 8.52 5.34
C ILE A 37 -11.65 7.88 4.63
N LEU A 38 -11.86 6.72 3.97
CA LEU A 38 -10.80 6.06 3.20
C LEU A 38 -10.35 6.89 1.99
N LEU A 39 -11.28 7.60 1.35
CA LEU A 39 -10.99 8.49 0.23
C LEU A 39 -10.17 9.69 0.68
N ASP A 40 -10.54 10.33 1.78
CA ASP A 40 -9.83 11.48 2.34
C ASP A 40 -8.43 11.08 2.84
N GLU A 41 -8.31 9.92 3.48
CA GLU A 41 -7.02 9.34 3.87
C GLU A 41 -6.14 9.03 2.65
N THR A 42 -6.73 8.51 1.58
CA THR A 42 -6.00 8.22 0.33
C THR A 42 -5.53 9.51 -0.34
N ILE A 43 -6.34 10.56 -0.37
CA ILE A 43 -5.97 11.87 -0.92
C ILE A 43 -4.80 12.47 -0.12
N GLY A 44 -4.86 12.45 1.21
CA GLY A 44 -3.76 12.91 2.07
C GLY A 44 -2.47 12.10 1.89
N LYS A 45 -2.60 10.80 1.64
CA LYS A 45 -1.47 9.90 1.38
C LYS A 45 -0.81 10.18 0.02
N VAL A 46 -1.60 10.47 -1.01
CA VAL A 46 -1.10 10.87 -2.34
C VAL A 46 -0.36 12.21 -2.26
N ALA A 47 -0.88 13.19 -1.53
CA ALA A 47 -0.21 14.48 -1.33
C ALA A 47 1.14 14.34 -0.60
N SER A 48 1.20 13.44 0.40
CA SER A 48 2.44 13.15 1.12
C SER A 48 3.46 12.45 0.23
N LEU A 49 3.02 11.47 -0.55
CA LEU A 49 3.86 10.74 -1.50
C LEU A 49 4.40 11.65 -2.61
N GLN A 50 3.59 12.60 -3.10
CA GLN A 50 4.03 13.60 -4.07
C GLN A 50 5.19 14.45 -3.54
N LYS A 51 5.09 14.93 -2.30
CA LYS A 51 6.15 15.72 -1.66
C LYS A 51 7.43 14.91 -1.43
N GLU A 52 7.30 13.65 -1.06
CA GLU A 52 8.44 12.73 -0.92
C GLU A 52 9.11 12.46 -2.28
N THR A 53 8.32 12.31 -3.33
CA THR A 53 8.78 12.12 -4.70
C THR A 53 9.49 13.37 -5.23
N GLU A 54 8.99 14.57 -4.96
CA GLU A 54 9.67 15.83 -5.32
C GLU A 54 11.07 15.92 -4.68
N LYS A 55 11.20 15.48 -3.42
CA LYS A 55 12.49 15.40 -2.74
C LYS A 55 13.41 14.36 -3.37
N ALA A 56 12.89 13.17 -3.69
CA ALA A 56 13.64 12.11 -4.35
C ALA A 56 14.10 12.53 -5.77
N ILE A 57 13.27 13.24 -6.52
CA ILE A 57 13.61 13.79 -7.84
C ILE A 57 14.72 14.83 -7.73
N ALA A 58 14.67 15.69 -6.72
CA ALA A 58 15.75 16.64 -6.44
C ALA A 58 17.08 15.94 -6.10
N GLU A 59 17.04 14.79 -5.42
CA GLU A 59 18.21 13.97 -5.12
C GLU A 59 18.73 13.20 -6.34
N ILE A 60 17.85 12.75 -7.25
CA ILE A 60 18.22 12.05 -8.50
C ILE A 60 18.91 12.99 -9.51
N GLY A 61 18.58 14.28 -9.50
CA GLY A 61 19.25 15.31 -10.32
C GLY A 61 20.76 15.41 -10.11
N ASN A 62 21.30 14.82 -9.03
CA ASN A 62 22.73 14.74 -8.74
C ASN A 62 23.49 13.60 -9.46
N GLY A 63 22.86 12.89 -10.41
CA GLY A 63 23.58 12.14 -11.45
C GLY A 63 24.05 10.72 -11.10
N GLY A 64 23.29 9.97 -10.29
CA GLY A 64 23.67 8.62 -9.83
C GLY A 64 22.81 7.45 -10.33
N GLY A 65 22.17 7.53 -11.50
CA GLY A 65 21.22 6.51 -11.96
C GLY A 65 21.84 5.43 -12.86
N ASP A 66 21.61 4.15 -12.53
CA ASP A 66 21.96 3.01 -13.38
C ASP A 66 21.07 3.01 -14.64
N ILE A 67 21.69 3.21 -15.81
CA ILE A 67 21.01 3.28 -17.11
C ILE A 67 20.27 1.97 -17.42
N VAL A 68 20.81 0.84 -16.97
CA VAL A 68 20.19 -0.48 -17.19
C VAL A 68 18.90 -0.60 -16.38
N GLU A 69 18.91 -0.16 -15.12
CA GLU A 69 17.72 -0.15 -14.28
C GLU A 69 16.64 0.78 -14.85
N THR A 70 17.04 1.94 -15.38
CA THR A 70 16.12 2.87 -16.06
C THR A 70 15.50 2.22 -17.31
N MET A 71 16.29 1.53 -18.13
CA MET A 71 15.77 0.83 -19.31
C MET A 71 14.81 -0.31 -18.95
N VAL A 72 15.09 -1.05 -17.88
CA VAL A 72 14.19 -2.10 -17.36
C VAL A 72 12.89 -1.48 -16.82
N ALA A 73 12.99 -0.36 -16.10
CA ALA A 73 11.83 0.37 -15.60
C ALA A 73 10.94 0.86 -16.77
N MET A 74 11.54 1.37 -17.85
CA MET A 74 10.82 1.76 -19.07
C MET A 74 10.07 0.58 -19.70
N GLN A 75 10.73 -0.56 -19.89
CA GLN A 75 10.08 -1.75 -20.46
C GLN A 75 8.92 -2.26 -19.59
N LYS A 76 9.08 -2.21 -18.27
CA LYS A 76 8.02 -2.58 -17.32
C LYS A 76 6.85 -1.60 -17.37
N ALA A 77 7.12 -0.31 -17.53
CA ALA A 77 6.09 0.72 -17.67
C ALA A 77 5.27 0.53 -18.95
N ASP A 78 5.93 0.26 -20.09
CA ASP A 78 5.26 0.00 -21.37
C ASP A 78 4.33 -1.22 -21.28
N LEU A 79 4.81 -2.32 -20.70
CA LEU A 79 3.99 -3.52 -20.51
C LEU A 79 2.80 -3.25 -19.57
N SER A 80 3.03 -2.54 -18.48
CA SER A 80 1.97 -2.19 -17.51
C SER A 80 0.91 -1.29 -18.14
N PHE A 81 1.32 -0.39 -19.02
CA PHE A 81 0.41 0.48 -19.76
C PHE A 81 -0.47 -0.29 -20.74
N GLN A 82 0.11 -1.25 -21.47
CA GLN A 82 -0.66 -2.13 -22.37
C GLN A 82 -1.73 -2.91 -21.59
N VAL A 83 -1.36 -3.49 -20.45
CA VAL A 83 -2.30 -4.20 -19.57
C VAL A 83 -3.40 -3.26 -19.06
N MET A 84 -3.06 -2.02 -18.69
CA MET A 84 -4.03 -1.04 -18.23
C MET A 84 -5.06 -0.68 -19.30
N ILE A 85 -4.66 -0.59 -20.57
CA ILE A 85 -5.58 -0.36 -21.69
C ILE A 85 -6.58 -1.52 -21.81
N GLU A 86 -6.12 -2.77 -21.71
CA GLU A 86 -7.01 -3.93 -21.73
C GLU A 86 -8.02 -3.90 -20.58
N VAL A 87 -7.56 -3.57 -19.37
CA VAL A 87 -8.43 -3.44 -18.20
C VAL A 87 -9.44 -2.31 -18.41
N ARG A 88 -9.00 -1.14 -18.89
CA ARG A 88 -9.89 0.00 -19.21
C ARG A 88 -10.99 -0.44 -20.19
N ASN A 89 -10.62 -1.12 -21.27
CA ASN A 89 -11.56 -1.57 -22.27
C ASN A 89 -12.59 -2.56 -21.67
N LYS A 90 -12.14 -3.51 -20.85
CA LYS A 90 -13.03 -4.44 -20.15
C LYS A 90 -13.98 -3.75 -19.18
N LEU A 91 -13.52 -2.72 -18.46
CA LEU A 91 -14.36 -1.95 -17.56
C LEU A 91 -15.42 -1.13 -18.31
N VAL A 92 -15.08 -0.56 -19.47
CA VAL A 92 -16.06 0.14 -20.32
C VAL A 92 -17.11 -0.84 -20.82
N THR A 93 -16.71 -2.00 -21.34
CA THR A 93 -17.66 -3.03 -21.79
C THR A 93 -18.53 -3.55 -20.64
N ALA A 94 -17.97 -3.75 -19.45
CA ALA A 94 -18.73 -4.16 -18.27
C ALA A 94 -19.78 -3.10 -17.86
N TYR A 95 -19.42 -1.82 -17.96
CA TYR A 95 -20.37 -0.72 -17.71
C TYR A 95 -21.48 -0.66 -18.76
N GLU A 96 -21.14 -0.78 -20.04
CA GLU A 96 -22.11 -0.85 -21.14
C GLU A 96 -23.07 -2.03 -20.96
N GLU A 97 -22.57 -3.20 -20.55
CA GLU A 97 -23.39 -4.40 -20.32
C GLU A 97 -24.38 -4.20 -19.15
N ILE A 98 -23.95 -3.59 -18.04
CA ILE A 98 -24.83 -3.27 -16.90
C ILE A 98 -25.95 -2.31 -17.34
N MET A 99 -25.62 -1.29 -18.14
CA MET A 99 -26.63 -0.36 -18.69
C MET A 99 -27.62 -1.06 -19.61
N ARG A 100 -27.16 -2.05 -20.39
CA ARG A 100 -28.02 -2.85 -21.29
C ARG A 100 -28.92 -3.84 -20.55
N MET A 101 -28.60 -4.20 -19.31
CA MET A 101 -29.45 -5.05 -18.46
C MET A 101 -30.55 -4.27 -17.71
N GLN A 102 -30.43 -2.94 -17.60
CA GLN A 102 -31.35 -2.11 -16.81
C GLN A 102 -32.43 -1.38 -17.63
N VAL A 103 -32.48 -1.58 -18.95
CA VAL A 103 -33.55 -1.06 -19.82
C VAL A 103 -34.61 -2.10 -20.14
#